data_AF-A0A841QH18-F1
#
_entry.id   AF-A0A841QH18-F1
#
_cell.length_a   1.000
_cell.length_b   1.000
_cell.length_c   1.000
_cell.angle_alpha   90.00
_cell.angle_beta   90.00
_cell.angle_gamma   90.00
#
_symmetry.space_group_name_H-M   'P 1'
#
loop_
_entity.id
_entity.type
_entity.pdbx_description
1 polymer ?
#
loop_
_entity_poly.entity_id
_entity_poly.type
_entity_poly.pdbx_seq_one_letter_code
_entity_poly.pdbx_strand_id
1 'polypeptide(L)'
;MVDYTTTSGYVTDAKGRRQFIDRNDGLDIQGTYLVAKDRNQDRNSLLGPVVASGQIPDADNDDQLTIAIQALGSIPLWSQSVADAIKGYPLGTVVRDATPKYWRSTADKNLTTPGADGSEWVDFLSDATTQDWANKQFLPLVGGNVTGAMDWGSKTVASTVTHRFWSAGPPAEGDAAPDATLTIAGGTPGTANKGTMALSTGVFDLSETGQVLVPSILIFGGKDALNALTAEGRYVKSVPVAPNKRITDIWENADGRLVFGDGTTAPILASLSDLPLDPGQQIQTFVVSGDNSGIVTTKFPVAFKAGTVPRVLLRINNEPNSNAWTRVAHIALDANYNEVIDNTGFTWAATYFTSNSAGNSAVQFTLTVMAIGERQ
;
A
#
# COMPACT_ATOMS: atom_id res chain seq x y z
N MET A 1 -72.85 -19.13 -19.10
CA MET A 1 -72.26 -20.43 -18.74
C MET A 1 -73.13 -21.46 -19.44
N VAL A 2 -72.61 -22.12 -20.48
CA VAL A 2 -73.39 -23.12 -21.22
C VAL A 2 -73.61 -24.31 -20.28
N ASP A 3 -74.87 -24.66 -20.04
CA ASP A 3 -75.20 -25.83 -19.23
C ASP A 3 -74.93 -27.09 -20.06
N TYR A 4 -73.83 -27.75 -19.72
CA TYR A 4 -73.35 -28.94 -20.43
C TYR A 4 -73.92 -30.24 -19.86
N THR A 5 -74.88 -30.20 -18.93
CA THR A 5 -75.47 -31.43 -18.34
C THR A 5 -76.55 -32.08 -19.21
N THR A 6 -76.96 -31.45 -20.32
CA THR A 6 -78.08 -31.91 -21.16
C THR A 6 -77.70 -32.22 -22.61
N THR A 7 -76.42 -32.15 -22.97
CA THR A 7 -75.97 -32.51 -24.32
C THR A 7 -76.04 -34.02 -24.54
N SER A 8 -76.81 -34.44 -25.56
CA SER A 8 -76.93 -35.84 -25.99
C SER A 8 -75.55 -36.49 -26.19
N GLY A 9 -75.35 -37.70 -25.65
CA GLY A 9 -74.12 -38.47 -25.79
C GLY A 9 -73.23 -38.57 -24.53
N TYR A 10 -73.68 -38.09 -23.37
CA TYR A 10 -72.91 -38.16 -22.11
C TYR A 10 -73.78 -38.56 -20.91
N VAL A 11 -73.20 -39.30 -19.95
CA VAL A 11 -73.73 -39.57 -18.61
C VAL A 11 -72.81 -38.97 -17.54
N THR A 12 -73.28 -38.82 -16.30
CA THR A 12 -72.47 -38.35 -15.17
C THR A 12 -72.25 -39.51 -14.20
N ASP A 13 -71.02 -39.75 -13.77
CA ASP A 13 -70.72 -40.81 -12.79
C ASP A 13 -71.08 -40.41 -11.36
N ALA A 14 -70.97 -41.36 -10.41
CA ALA A 14 -71.29 -41.15 -9.00
C ALA A 14 -70.42 -40.07 -8.30
N LYS A 15 -69.35 -39.59 -8.95
CA LYS A 15 -68.48 -38.51 -8.46
C LYS A 15 -68.74 -37.17 -9.17
N GLY A 16 -69.78 -37.09 -10.01
CA GLY A 16 -70.16 -35.86 -10.70
C GLY A 16 -69.35 -35.56 -11.98
N ARG A 17 -68.58 -36.52 -12.50
CA ARG A 17 -67.77 -36.34 -13.71
C ARG A 17 -68.54 -36.78 -14.96
N ARG A 18 -68.41 -36.04 -16.07
CA ARG A 18 -69.02 -36.43 -17.36
C ARG A 18 -68.25 -37.59 -17.99
N GLN A 19 -68.99 -38.58 -18.48
CA GLN A 19 -68.53 -39.73 -19.26
C GLN A 19 -69.36 -39.83 -20.55
N PHE A 20 -68.84 -40.44 -21.60
CA PHE A 20 -69.62 -40.71 -22.81
C PHE A 20 -70.75 -41.70 -22.50
N ILE A 21 -71.90 -41.57 -23.16
CA ILE A 21 -73.12 -42.35 -22.88
C ILE A 21 -72.93 -43.86 -23.00
N ASP A 22 -71.97 -44.28 -23.83
CA ASP A 22 -71.66 -45.67 -24.06
C ASP A 22 -70.84 -46.29 -22.92
N ARG A 23 -70.27 -45.47 -22.02
CA ARG A 23 -69.61 -45.91 -20.79
C ARG A 23 -70.46 -45.55 -19.58
N ASN A 24 -70.81 -46.55 -18.78
CA ASN A 24 -71.48 -46.33 -17.50
C ASN A 24 -70.84 -47.20 -16.42
N ASP A 25 -69.87 -46.61 -15.69
CA ASP A 25 -69.13 -47.29 -14.63
C ASP A 25 -70.04 -47.77 -13.48
N GLY A 26 -71.22 -47.16 -13.28
CA GLY A 26 -72.19 -47.57 -12.24
C GLY A 26 -73.05 -48.78 -12.61
N LEU A 27 -73.14 -49.11 -13.90
CA LEU A 27 -73.88 -50.26 -14.44
C LEU A 27 -72.96 -51.30 -15.10
N ASP A 28 -71.64 -51.14 -14.94
CA ASP A 28 -70.60 -51.99 -15.53
C ASP A 28 -70.69 -52.11 -17.06
N ILE A 29 -71.24 -51.09 -17.72
CA ILE A 29 -71.28 -51.02 -19.19
C ILE A 29 -69.93 -50.48 -19.67
N GLN A 30 -69.13 -51.37 -20.26
CA GLN A 30 -67.89 -51.00 -20.94
C GLN A 30 -68.20 -50.11 -22.16
N GLY A 31 -67.72 -48.86 -22.12
CA GLY A 31 -67.70 -47.96 -23.28
C GLY A 31 -66.97 -48.62 -24.44
N THR A 32 -67.67 -48.82 -25.55
CA THR A 32 -67.15 -49.72 -26.59
C THR A 32 -66.13 -49.06 -27.48
N TYR A 33 -66.09 -47.74 -27.69
CA TYR A 33 -65.00 -47.15 -28.47
C TYR A 33 -64.73 -45.67 -28.14
N LEU A 34 -63.64 -45.39 -27.41
CA LEU A 34 -62.73 -44.37 -27.94
C LEU A 34 -62.09 -45.04 -29.14
N VAL A 35 -62.54 -44.70 -30.36
CA VAL A 35 -61.93 -45.30 -31.56
C VAL A 35 -60.44 -44.95 -31.56
N ALA A 36 -59.61 -45.78 -32.21
CA ALA A 36 -58.16 -45.57 -32.21
C ALA A 36 -57.77 -44.13 -32.61
N LYS A 37 -58.58 -43.48 -33.45
CA LYS A 37 -58.44 -42.07 -33.81
C LYS A 37 -58.52 -41.13 -32.61
N ASP A 38 -59.52 -41.28 -31.74
CA ASP A 38 -59.74 -40.40 -30.59
C ASP A 38 -58.65 -40.61 -29.53
N ARG A 39 -58.29 -41.87 -29.25
CA ARG A 39 -57.16 -42.17 -28.35
C ARG A 39 -55.84 -41.60 -28.86
N ASN A 40 -55.60 -41.68 -30.17
CA ASN A 40 -54.42 -41.09 -30.78
C ASN A 40 -54.47 -39.56 -30.70
N GLN A 41 -55.63 -38.94 -30.84
CA GLN A 41 -55.79 -37.49 -30.77
C GLN A 41 -55.56 -36.96 -29.36
N ASP A 42 -56.12 -37.61 -28.33
CA ASP A 42 -55.90 -37.25 -26.93
C ASP A 42 -54.44 -37.48 -26.54
N ARG A 43 -53.87 -38.64 -26.90
CA ARG A 43 -52.45 -38.91 -26.67
C ARG A 43 -51.56 -37.88 -27.34
N ASN A 44 -51.80 -37.54 -28.61
CA ASN A 44 -51.01 -36.54 -29.31
C ASN A 44 -51.14 -35.14 -28.68
N SER A 45 -52.32 -34.79 -28.15
CA SER A 45 -52.55 -33.52 -27.46
C SER A 45 -51.78 -33.43 -26.13
N LEU A 46 -51.64 -34.55 -25.41
CA LEU A 46 -50.87 -34.63 -24.17
C LEU A 46 -49.36 -34.78 -24.40
N LEU A 47 -48.94 -35.40 -25.50
CA LEU A 47 -47.53 -35.55 -25.87
C LEU A 47 -46.88 -34.23 -26.28
N GLY A 48 -47.65 -33.27 -26.82
CA GLY A 48 -47.15 -31.96 -27.25
C GLY A 48 -46.36 -31.23 -26.15
N PRO A 49 -46.95 -30.98 -24.96
CA PRO A 49 -46.24 -30.37 -23.83
C PRO A 49 -45.00 -31.16 -23.39
N VAL A 50 -45.06 -32.50 -23.36
CA VAL A 50 -43.93 -33.36 -22.96
C VAL A 50 -42.73 -33.14 -23.86
N VAL A 51 -42.92 -33.23 -25.19
CA VAL A 51 -41.85 -32.99 -26.16
C VAL A 51 -41.36 -31.53 -26.11
N ALA A 52 -42.28 -30.57 -25.99
CA ALA A 52 -41.94 -29.15 -25.92
C ALA A 52 -41.10 -28.79 -24.68
N SER A 53 -41.25 -29.53 -23.58
CA SER A 53 -40.41 -29.41 -22.39
C SER A 53 -39.01 -30.03 -22.53
N GLY A 54 -38.70 -30.63 -23.69
CA GLY A 54 -37.43 -31.30 -23.96
C GLY A 54 -37.35 -32.75 -23.47
N GLN A 55 -38.45 -33.31 -22.95
CA GLN A 55 -38.51 -34.70 -22.53
C GLN A 55 -38.72 -35.63 -23.74
N ILE A 56 -38.15 -36.83 -23.67
CA ILE A 56 -38.46 -37.92 -24.59
C ILE A 56 -39.69 -38.65 -24.05
N PRO A 57 -40.81 -38.74 -24.79
CA PRO A 57 -42.00 -39.44 -24.32
C PRO A 57 -41.72 -40.87 -23.91
N ASP A 58 -42.19 -41.25 -22.72
CA ASP A 58 -42.05 -42.56 -22.12
C ASP A 58 -43.42 -42.99 -21.57
N ALA A 59 -43.94 -44.11 -22.08
CA ALA A 59 -45.25 -44.61 -21.71
C ALA A 59 -45.30 -45.19 -20.29
N ASP A 60 -44.13 -45.44 -19.68
CA ASP A 60 -44.02 -45.99 -18.32
C ASP A 60 -43.83 -44.90 -17.25
N ASN A 61 -43.82 -43.61 -17.64
CA ASN A 61 -43.61 -42.47 -16.75
C ASN A 61 -44.83 -41.55 -16.70
N ASP A 62 -45.70 -41.77 -15.71
CA ASP A 62 -46.95 -41.02 -15.50
C ASP A 62 -46.72 -39.55 -15.08
N ASP A 63 -45.52 -39.18 -14.63
CA ASP A 63 -45.21 -37.83 -14.16
C ASP A 63 -44.79 -36.88 -15.29
N GLN A 64 -44.55 -37.39 -16.51
CA GLN A 64 -44.01 -36.58 -17.63
C GLN A 64 -44.83 -35.34 -17.95
N LEU A 65 -46.17 -35.42 -17.88
CA LEU A 65 -47.03 -34.27 -18.14
C LEU A 65 -46.93 -33.22 -17.04
N THR A 66 -46.86 -33.64 -15.77
CA THR A 66 -46.66 -32.72 -14.64
C THR A 66 -45.28 -32.07 -14.71
N ILE A 67 -44.23 -32.85 -14.98
CA ILE A 67 -42.88 -32.33 -15.19
C ILE A 67 -42.86 -31.38 -16.39
N ALA A 68 -43.58 -31.69 -17.47
CA ALA A 68 -43.67 -30.82 -18.63
C ALA A 68 -44.38 -29.50 -18.28
N ILE A 69 -45.46 -29.55 -17.50
CA ILE A 69 -46.16 -28.35 -17.01
C ILE A 69 -45.25 -27.53 -16.09
N GLN A 70 -44.45 -28.16 -15.23
CA GLN A 70 -43.49 -27.46 -14.38
C GLN A 70 -42.34 -26.85 -15.17
N ALA A 71 -41.78 -27.58 -16.14
CA ALA A 71 -40.69 -27.13 -17.00
C ALA A 71 -41.13 -26.03 -17.98
N LEU A 72 -42.32 -26.17 -18.58
CA LEU A 72 -42.99 -25.12 -19.37
C LEU A 72 -43.56 -24.00 -18.50
N GLY A 73 -43.70 -24.24 -17.19
CA GLY A 73 -43.97 -23.25 -16.15
C GLY A 73 -42.78 -22.33 -15.87
N SER A 74 -41.65 -22.54 -16.56
CA SER A 74 -40.68 -21.47 -16.83
C SER A 74 -41.40 -20.27 -17.44
N ILE A 75 -40.97 -19.06 -17.09
CA ILE A 75 -41.56 -17.83 -17.61
C ILE A 75 -41.61 -17.89 -19.16
N PRO A 76 -42.80 -18.04 -19.79
CA PRO A 76 -42.90 -18.37 -21.20
C PRO A 76 -42.52 -17.17 -22.06
N LEU A 77 -42.05 -17.43 -23.29
CA LEU A 77 -41.90 -16.37 -24.28
C LEU A 77 -43.27 -15.75 -24.56
N TRP A 78 -43.37 -14.43 -24.54
CA TRP A 78 -44.58 -13.74 -24.94
C TRP A 78 -44.96 -14.16 -26.37
N SER A 79 -46.24 -14.45 -26.54
CA SER A 79 -46.81 -14.84 -27.83
C SER A 79 -48.17 -14.18 -28.02
N GLN A 80 -48.33 -13.49 -29.16
CA GLN A 80 -49.61 -12.92 -29.56
C GLN A 80 -50.68 -14.00 -29.73
N SER A 81 -50.33 -15.15 -30.33
CA SER A 81 -51.30 -16.23 -30.56
C SER A 81 -51.82 -16.83 -29.25
N VAL A 82 -50.96 -16.87 -28.22
CA VAL A 82 -51.37 -17.28 -26.87
C VAL A 82 -52.25 -16.21 -26.24
N ALA A 83 -51.87 -14.93 -26.33
CA ALA A 83 -52.68 -13.82 -25.83
C ALA A 83 -54.10 -13.85 -26.43
N ASP A 84 -54.21 -14.03 -27.74
CA ASP A 84 -55.50 -14.10 -28.43
C ASP A 84 -56.32 -15.33 -27.98
N ALA A 85 -55.67 -16.50 -27.84
CA ALA A 85 -56.32 -17.74 -27.43
C ALA A 85 -56.89 -17.67 -25.99
N ILE A 86 -56.17 -17.00 -25.07
CA ILE A 86 -56.62 -16.83 -23.68
C ILE A 86 -57.41 -15.54 -23.45
N LYS A 87 -57.63 -14.74 -24.50
CA LYS A 87 -58.30 -13.42 -24.46
C LYS A 87 -57.58 -12.39 -23.58
N GLY A 88 -56.25 -12.40 -23.67
CA GLY A 88 -55.32 -11.50 -23.02
C GLY A 88 -54.72 -12.09 -21.75
N TYR A 89 -53.47 -11.74 -21.47
CA TYR A 89 -52.78 -12.20 -20.27
C TYR A 89 -53.41 -11.56 -19.01
N PRO A 90 -53.67 -12.35 -17.95
CA PRO A 90 -54.14 -11.81 -16.68
C PRO A 90 -53.18 -10.81 -16.02
N LEU A 91 -53.71 -9.96 -15.14
CA LEU A 91 -52.91 -9.05 -14.30
C LEU A 91 -51.83 -9.81 -13.53
N GLY A 92 -50.59 -9.31 -13.54
CA GLY A 92 -49.46 -9.91 -12.84
C GLY A 92 -48.81 -11.10 -13.57
N THR A 93 -49.33 -11.52 -14.72
CA THR A 93 -48.69 -12.56 -15.53
C THR A 93 -47.27 -12.14 -15.90
N VAL A 94 -46.33 -13.06 -15.80
CA VAL A 94 -44.93 -12.85 -16.16
C VAL A 94 -44.63 -13.59 -17.46
N VAL A 95 -44.03 -12.89 -18.41
CA VAL A 95 -43.55 -13.43 -19.68
C VAL A 95 -42.11 -12.98 -19.92
N ARG A 96 -41.37 -13.67 -20.80
CA ARG A 96 -40.10 -13.19 -21.33
C ARG A 96 -40.30 -12.68 -22.75
N ASP A 97 -39.59 -11.64 -23.16
CA ASP A 97 -39.53 -11.28 -24.59
C ASP A 97 -38.40 -12.03 -25.32
N ALA A 98 -38.18 -11.71 -26.60
CA ALA A 98 -37.08 -12.27 -27.39
C ALA A 98 -35.69 -11.74 -26.96
N THR A 99 -35.63 -10.71 -26.12
CA THR A 99 -34.43 -10.01 -25.68
C THR A 99 -34.24 -10.15 -24.16
N PRO A 100 -33.76 -11.31 -23.69
CA PRO A 100 -33.94 -11.95 -22.36
C PRO A 100 -34.52 -11.12 -21.18
N LYS A 101 -35.54 -10.29 -21.41
CA LYS A 101 -36.16 -9.44 -20.40
C LYS A 101 -37.45 -10.09 -19.94
N TYR A 102 -37.74 -9.92 -18.66
CA TYR A 102 -38.96 -10.40 -18.06
C TYR A 102 -39.94 -9.23 -17.94
N TRP A 103 -41.19 -9.46 -18.29
CA TRP A 103 -42.24 -8.47 -18.29
C TRP A 103 -43.38 -8.93 -17.41
N ARG A 104 -43.94 -8.02 -16.60
CA ARG A 104 -45.14 -8.22 -15.78
C ARG A 104 -46.30 -7.47 -16.40
N SER A 105 -47.43 -8.13 -16.61
CA SER A 105 -48.65 -7.45 -17.05
C SER A 105 -49.17 -6.54 -15.94
N THR A 106 -49.45 -5.28 -16.27
CA THR A 106 -50.07 -4.29 -15.36
C THR A 106 -51.58 -4.15 -15.54
N ALA A 107 -52.17 -4.90 -16.47
CA ALA A 107 -53.61 -4.93 -16.72
C ALA A 107 -54.13 -6.38 -16.83
N ASP A 108 -55.42 -6.56 -16.56
CA ASP A 108 -56.12 -7.81 -16.87
C ASP A 108 -56.47 -7.86 -18.36
N LYS A 109 -56.50 -9.07 -18.95
CA LYS A 109 -56.74 -9.28 -20.39
C LYS A 109 -55.78 -8.49 -21.30
N ASN A 110 -54.52 -8.37 -20.90
CA ASN A 110 -53.52 -7.63 -21.65
C ASN A 110 -53.19 -8.32 -22.98
N LEU A 111 -53.51 -7.65 -24.09
CA LEU A 111 -53.26 -8.10 -25.46
C LEU A 111 -52.07 -7.38 -26.11
N THR A 112 -51.47 -6.42 -25.42
CA THR A 112 -50.38 -5.59 -25.96
C THR A 112 -49.06 -6.38 -26.00
N THR A 113 -48.15 -5.96 -26.87
CA THR A 113 -46.80 -6.52 -26.96
C THR A 113 -45.89 -5.91 -25.88
N PRO A 114 -45.16 -6.71 -25.08
CA PRO A 114 -44.23 -6.18 -24.08
C PRO A 114 -43.18 -5.28 -24.70
N GLY A 115 -42.90 -4.15 -24.04
CA GLY A 115 -41.91 -3.16 -24.48
C GLY A 115 -42.35 -2.25 -25.63
N ALA A 116 -43.56 -2.42 -26.18
CA ALA A 116 -44.12 -1.46 -27.13
C ALA A 116 -44.57 -0.17 -26.40
N ASP A 117 -44.51 0.96 -27.10
CA ASP A 117 -45.00 2.24 -26.57
C ASP A 117 -46.49 2.14 -26.19
N GLY A 118 -46.80 2.55 -24.95
CA GLY A 118 -48.16 2.45 -24.41
C GLY A 118 -48.61 1.03 -24.07
N SER A 119 -47.71 0.04 -24.07
CA SER A 119 -48.03 -1.31 -23.63
C SER A 119 -48.32 -1.39 -22.13
N GLU A 120 -49.16 -2.34 -21.73
CA GLU A 120 -49.54 -2.58 -20.34
C GLU A 120 -48.57 -3.57 -19.67
N TRP A 121 -47.29 -3.48 -20.01
CA TRP A 121 -46.23 -4.33 -19.49
C TRP A 121 -45.15 -3.46 -18.82
N VAL A 122 -44.69 -3.89 -17.65
CA VAL A 122 -43.52 -3.29 -16.99
C VAL A 122 -42.41 -4.33 -16.90
N ASP A 123 -41.16 -3.88 -16.99
CA ASP A 123 -40.00 -4.76 -16.77
C ASP A 123 -40.11 -5.32 -15.34
N PHE A 124 -40.14 -6.64 -15.22
CA PHE A 124 -40.34 -7.33 -13.95
C PHE A 124 -39.26 -6.96 -12.92
N LEU A 125 -38.07 -6.56 -13.41
CA LEU A 125 -36.95 -6.16 -12.58
C LEU A 125 -36.75 -4.63 -12.52
N SER A 126 -37.65 -3.81 -13.11
CA SER A 126 -37.51 -2.35 -12.98
C SER A 126 -37.63 -1.85 -11.55
N ASP A 127 -38.42 -2.57 -10.74
CA ASP A 127 -38.65 -2.27 -9.33
C ASP A 127 -37.58 -2.93 -8.43
N ALA A 128 -36.75 -3.82 -9.00
CA ALA A 128 -35.64 -4.41 -8.27
C ALA A 128 -34.59 -3.32 -8.03
N THR A 129 -34.06 -3.28 -6.81
CA THR A 129 -32.98 -2.38 -6.41
C THR A 129 -31.83 -2.48 -7.43
N THR A 130 -31.70 -1.48 -8.30
CA THR A 130 -30.64 -1.48 -9.30
C THR A 130 -29.28 -1.41 -8.61
N GLN A 131 -28.24 -1.93 -9.25
CA GLN A 131 -26.86 -1.77 -8.74
C GLN A 131 -26.54 -0.29 -8.50
N ASP A 132 -27.05 0.61 -9.34
CA ASP A 132 -26.91 2.07 -9.17
C ASP A 132 -27.64 2.60 -7.93
N TRP A 133 -28.86 2.13 -7.65
CA TRP A 133 -29.56 2.47 -6.43
C TRP A 133 -28.81 1.91 -5.21
N ALA A 134 -28.36 0.65 -5.27
CA ALA A 134 -27.60 0.02 -4.20
C ALA A 134 -26.27 0.76 -3.93
N ASN A 135 -25.57 1.16 -4.99
CA ASN A 135 -24.33 1.96 -4.91
C ASN A 135 -24.57 3.36 -4.32
N LYS A 136 -25.79 3.92 -4.46
CA LYS A 136 -26.16 5.20 -3.85
C LYS A 136 -26.57 5.06 -2.37
N GLN A 137 -27.13 3.92 -1.97
CA GLN A 137 -27.66 3.72 -0.62
C GLN A 137 -26.67 3.03 0.32
N PHE A 138 -25.79 2.18 -0.20
CA PHE A 138 -24.89 1.35 0.58
C PHE A 138 -23.43 1.57 0.18
N LEU A 139 -22.55 1.54 1.18
CA LEU A 139 -21.12 1.52 0.96
C LEU A 139 -20.68 0.10 0.54
N PRO A 140 -19.79 -0.06 -0.46
CA PRO A 140 -19.31 -1.37 -0.86
C PRO A 140 -18.52 -2.04 0.28
N LEU A 141 -18.90 -3.27 0.62
CA LEU A 141 -18.30 -4.05 1.71
C LEU A 141 -16.83 -4.42 1.46
N VAL A 142 -16.37 -4.36 0.21
CA VAL A 142 -15.07 -4.85 -0.25
C VAL A 142 -13.90 -3.87 -0.02
N GLY A 143 -14.04 -2.89 0.87
CA GLY A 143 -12.94 -1.98 1.20
C GLY A 143 -12.55 -1.09 0.02
N GLY A 144 -13.50 -0.29 -0.46
CA GLY A 144 -13.24 0.78 -1.42
C GLY A 144 -13.00 2.12 -0.73
N ASN A 145 -12.18 2.97 -1.32
CA ASN A 145 -12.09 4.38 -0.92
C ASN A 145 -13.42 5.07 -1.23
N VAL A 146 -14.01 5.77 -0.24
CA VAL A 146 -15.14 6.65 -0.49
C VAL A 146 -14.62 7.90 -1.20
N THR A 147 -14.62 7.88 -2.53
CA THR A 147 -14.25 9.04 -3.35
C THR A 147 -15.51 9.80 -3.74
N GLY A 148 -15.76 10.93 -3.07
CA GLY A 148 -16.88 11.81 -3.33
C GLY A 148 -17.25 12.63 -2.09
N ALA A 149 -17.95 13.74 -2.30
CA ALA A 149 -18.60 14.42 -1.19
C ALA A 149 -19.69 13.49 -0.66
N MET A 150 -19.47 12.90 0.52
CA MET A 150 -20.55 12.24 1.23
C MET A 150 -21.54 13.36 1.59
N ASP A 151 -22.73 13.34 1.00
CA ASP A 151 -23.83 14.24 1.35
C ASP A 151 -24.60 13.60 2.51
N TRP A 152 -24.52 14.22 3.69
CA TRP A 152 -25.10 13.67 4.93
C TRP A 152 -26.56 14.12 5.11
N GLY A 153 -27.13 14.70 4.05
CA GLY A 153 -28.40 15.39 4.06
C GLY A 153 -28.29 16.75 4.75
N SER A 154 -29.09 17.72 4.29
CA SER A 154 -29.34 18.95 5.04
C SER A 154 -29.95 18.59 6.40
N LYS A 155 -29.15 18.63 7.46
CA LYS A 155 -29.63 18.46 8.83
C LYS A 155 -30.24 19.78 9.28
N THR A 156 -31.56 19.86 9.26
CA THR A 156 -32.32 21.04 9.73
C THR A 156 -32.38 21.16 11.26
N VAL A 157 -31.83 20.20 11.99
CA VAL A 157 -31.85 20.17 13.46
C VAL A 157 -30.46 19.84 13.98
N ALA A 158 -30.00 20.60 14.98
CA ALA A 158 -28.75 20.36 15.69
C ALA A 158 -28.75 18.94 16.26
N SER A 159 -28.07 18.03 15.56
CA SER A 159 -27.94 16.63 15.94
C SER A 159 -26.47 16.31 16.03
N THR A 160 -26.08 15.60 17.08
CA THR A 160 -24.73 15.09 17.21
C THR A 160 -24.64 13.83 16.36
N VAL A 161 -23.78 13.84 15.34
CA VAL A 161 -23.49 12.64 14.56
C VAL A 161 -22.17 12.07 15.07
N THR A 162 -22.20 10.81 15.51
CA THR A 162 -21.03 10.10 16.01
C THR A 162 -20.72 8.93 15.08
N HIS A 163 -19.57 8.98 14.41
CA HIS A 163 -19.04 7.87 13.63
C HIS A 163 -18.00 7.13 14.46
N ARG A 164 -18.03 5.80 14.37
CA ARG A 164 -17.13 4.92 15.09
C ARG A 164 -16.44 4.01 14.09
N PHE A 165 -15.12 3.91 14.18
CA PHE A 165 -14.29 3.13 13.27
C PHE A 165 -13.65 1.97 14.04
N TRP A 166 -13.70 0.77 13.46
CA TRP A 166 -13.03 -0.43 13.96
C TRP A 166 -12.14 -0.99 12.84
N SER A 167 -10.87 -1.21 13.16
CA SER A 167 -9.83 -1.74 12.26
C SER A 167 -9.80 -3.26 12.22
N ALA A 168 -10.32 -3.92 13.27
CA ALA A 168 -10.27 -5.38 13.43
C ALA A 168 -11.53 -6.13 12.94
N GLY A 169 -12.43 -5.47 12.20
CA GLY A 169 -13.71 -6.03 11.75
C GLY A 169 -14.92 -5.50 12.53
N PRO A 170 -16.14 -5.98 12.23
CA PRO A 170 -17.35 -5.55 12.92
C PRO A 170 -17.27 -5.91 14.41
N PRO A 171 -17.62 -5.00 15.33
CA PRO A 171 -17.56 -5.27 16.77
C PRO A 171 -18.50 -6.44 17.12
N ALA A 172 -18.02 -7.36 17.95
CA ALA A 172 -18.90 -8.32 18.59
C ALA A 172 -19.82 -7.59 19.58
N GLU A 173 -21.01 -8.15 19.84
CA GLU A 173 -21.94 -7.59 20.81
C GLU A 173 -21.26 -7.50 22.20
N GLY A 174 -20.97 -6.28 22.65
CA GLY A 174 -20.26 -6.02 23.91
C GLY A 174 -18.84 -5.46 23.78
N ASP A 175 -18.28 -5.33 22.57
CA ASP A 175 -16.95 -4.73 22.38
C ASP A 175 -16.94 -3.22 22.72
N ALA A 176 -16.06 -2.85 23.66
CA ALA A 176 -16.25 -1.65 24.45
C ALA A 176 -15.61 -0.35 23.91
N ALA A 177 -14.80 -0.39 22.84
CA ALA A 177 -14.22 0.85 22.30
C ALA A 177 -13.95 0.77 20.79
N PRO A 178 -14.44 1.73 19.98
CA PRO A 178 -13.96 1.92 18.62
C PRO A 178 -12.51 2.45 18.64
N ASP A 179 -11.76 2.14 17.60
CA ASP A 179 -10.38 2.64 17.43
C ASP A 179 -10.35 4.15 17.20
N ALA A 180 -11.38 4.69 16.57
CA ALA A 180 -11.59 6.13 16.45
C ALA A 180 -13.07 6.48 16.53
N THR A 181 -13.35 7.60 17.19
CA THR A 181 -14.68 8.21 17.20
C THR A 181 -14.57 9.61 16.58
N LEU A 182 -15.38 9.87 15.56
CA LEU A 182 -15.59 11.21 15.01
C LEU A 182 -16.94 11.72 15.48
N THR A 183 -16.93 12.68 16.39
CA THR A 183 -18.13 13.36 16.85
C THR A 183 -18.19 14.74 16.22
N ILE A 184 -19.19 14.99 15.38
CA ILE A 184 -19.51 16.32 14.88
C ILE A 184 -20.67 16.83 15.73
N ALA A 185 -20.36 17.76 16.63
CA ALA A 185 -21.32 18.44 17.48
C ALA A 185 -21.36 19.92 17.12
N GLY A 186 -22.57 20.46 17.07
CA GLY A 186 -22.79 21.89 16.89
C GLY A 186 -23.13 22.28 15.45
N GLY A 187 -24.21 23.04 15.36
CA GLY A 187 -24.58 23.76 14.17
C GLY A 187 -25.95 24.42 14.30
N THR A 188 -26.00 25.74 14.13
CA THR A 188 -27.27 26.44 13.96
C THR A 188 -27.78 26.12 12.56
N PRO A 189 -29.04 25.68 12.39
CA PRO A 189 -29.60 25.45 11.06
C PRO A 189 -29.41 26.69 10.16
N GLY A 190 -28.82 26.50 8.98
CA GLY A 190 -28.63 27.57 7.99
C GLY A 190 -27.29 28.33 8.02
N THR A 191 -26.35 27.97 8.90
CA THR A 191 -24.98 28.51 8.86
C THR A 191 -23.96 27.43 8.52
N ALA A 192 -22.94 27.77 7.71
CA ALA A 192 -21.82 26.87 7.44
C ALA A 192 -21.08 26.56 8.74
N ASN A 193 -21.28 25.35 9.27
CA ASN A 193 -20.71 24.95 10.54
C ASN A 193 -19.20 24.77 10.41
N LYS A 194 -18.44 25.61 11.12
CA LYS A 194 -17.03 25.37 11.42
C LYS A 194 -16.96 24.37 12.58
N GLY A 195 -17.23 23.10 12.29
CA GLY A 195 -17.08 22.04 13.29
C GLY A 195 -15.61 21.86 13.66
N THR A 196 -15.31 21.74 14.94
CA THR A 196 -13.98 21.36 15.42
C THR A 196 -13.91 19.84 15.43
N MET A 197 -13.02 19.25 14.61
CA MET A 197 -12.75 17.81 14.63
C MET A 197 -11.83 17.51 15.81
N ALA A 198 -12.35 16.86 16.84
CA ALA A 198 -11.56 16.39 17.98
C ALA A 198 -11.54 14.86 17.97
N LEU A 199 -10.36 14.26 17.85
CA LEU A 199 -10.17 12.84 18.14
C LEU A 199 -10.09 12.68 19.66
N SER A 200 -10.86 11.75 20.21
CA SER A 200 -10.82 11.43 21.65
C SER A 200 -9.48 10.81 22.08
N THR A 201 -8.76 10.20 21.13
CA THR A 201 -7.43 9.61 21.30
C THR A 201 -6.70 9.60 19.96
N GLY A 202 -5.45 10.08 19.92
CA GLY A 202 -4.61 10.10 18.71
C GLY A 202 -4.38 11.49 18.11
N VAL A 203 -3.25 11.66 17.43
CA VAL A 203 -2.90 12.88 16.68
C VAL A 203 -3.47 12.75 15.27
N PHE A 204 -4.33 13.69 14.87
CA PHE A 204 -4.76 13.81 13.48
C PHE A 204 -3.64 14.48 12.69
N ASP A 205 -2.73 13.66 12.15
CA ASP A 205 -1.64 14.15 11.31
C ASP A 205 -2.13 14.34 9.86
N LEU A 206 -2.45 15.58 9.51
CA LEU A 206 -2.78 16.00 8.14
C LEU A 206 -1.54 16.45 7.34
N SER A 207 -0.32 16.16 7.82
CA SER A 207 0.91 16.68 7.20
C SER A 207 1.10 16.30 5.73
N GLU A 208 0.36 15.33 5.21
CA GLU A 208 0.48 14.89 3.82
C GLU A 208 -0.63 15.41 2.88
N THR A 209 -1.70 16.05 3.36
CA THR A 209 -2.79 16.53 2.49
C THR A 209 -2.95 18.05 2.52
N GLY A 210 -2.24 18.72 1.61
CA GLY A 210 -2.69 19.96 0.97
C GLY A 210 -2.34 21.29 1.68
N GLN A 211 -1.19 21.85 1.32
CA GLN A 211 -0.70 23.22 1.62
C GLN A 211 -0.55 23.57 3.10
N VAL A 212 0.66 23.33 3.62
CA VAL A 212 1.19 24.05 4.77
C VAL A 212 1.27 25.53 4.39
N LEU A 213 0.43 26.36 5.02
CA LEU A 213 0.68 27.80 5.11
C LEU A 213 2.04 27.97 5.79
N VAL A 214 3.10 28.17 4.99
CA VAL A 214 4.39 28.59 5.49
C VAL A 214 4.15 29.92 6.22
N PRO A 215 4.37 30.02 7.53
CA PRO A 215 4.25 31.30 8.22
C PRO A 215 5.17 32.30 7.53
N SER A 216 4.67 33.52 7.30
CA SER A 216 5.46 34.61 6.74
C SER A 216 6.79 34.73 7.47
N ILE A 217 7.90 34.68 6.71
CA ILE A 217 9.27 34.69 7.25
C ILE A 217 9.66 36.04 7.90
N LEU A 218 8.74 37.01 7.91
CA LEU A 218 8.99 38.37 8.40
C LEU A 218 8.82 38.52 9.92
N ILE A 219 8.37 37.50 10.66
CA ILE A 219 8.14 37.60 12.11
C ILE A 219 8.74 36.38 12.84
N PHE A 220 9.99 36.50 13.29
CA PHE A 220 10.69 35.50 14.13
C PHE A 220 10.44 35.66 15.64
N GLY A 221 9.41 36.42 16.03
CA GLY A 221 9.15 36.75 17.44
C GLY A 221 8.28 35.75 18.21
N GLY A 222 7.62 34.79 17.52
CA GLY A 222 6.66 33.85 18.11
C GLY A 222 7.16 32.41 18.11
N LYS A 223 6.74 31.63 19.11
CA LYS A 223 7.04 30.18 19.27
C LYS A 223 6.52 29.30 18.12
N ASP A 224 5.76 29.86 17.21
CA ASP A 224 5.03 29.14 16.15
C ASP A 224 5.79 29.16 14.81
N ALA A 225 6.88 29.93 14.72
CA ALA A 225 7.72 30.02 13.53
C ALA A 225 8.81 28.93 13.58
N LEU A 226 8.57 27.84 12.84
CA LEU A 226 9.33 26.58 12.84
C LEU A 226 9.23 25.82 14.16
N ASN A 227 8.72 24.60 14.06
CA ASN A 227 8.84 23.51 15.02
C ASN A 227 10.32 23.14 15.28
N ALA A 228 11.12 24.09 15.78
CA ALA A 228 12.54 23.93 16.09
C ALA A 228 12.77 22.95 17.24
N LEU A 229 11.69 22.52 17.93
CA LEU A 229 11.76 21.49 18.96
C LEU A 229 11.85 20.06 18.37
N THR A 230 11.37 19.81 17.15
CA THR A 230 11.43 18.46 16.53
C THR A 230 12.46 18.34 15.40
N ALA A 231 13.20 19.40 15.10
CA ALA A 231 14.36 19.36 14.21
C ALA A 231 15.64 18.82 14.87
N GLU A 232 15.53 17.99 15.92
CA GLU A 232 16.66 17.31 16.58
C GLU A 232 17.41 16.31 15.67
N GLY A 233 16.90 16.06 14.45
CA GLY A 233 17.55 15.21 13.45
C GLY A 233 18.49 15.90 12.47
N ARG A 234 18.57 17.25 12.43
CA ARG A 234 19.52 17.97 11.56
C ARG A 234 20.69 18.59 12.31
N TYR A 235 20.73 18.42 13.63
CA TYR A 235 21.93 18.66 14.41
C TYR A 235 22.72 17.35 14.45
N VAL A 236 24.02 17.42 14.15
CA VAL A 236 24.94 16.31 14.37
C VAL A 236 24.75 15.84 15.81
N LYS A 237 24.26 14.62 16.01
CA LYS A 237 24.15 14.03 17.35
C LYS A 237 25.54 14.02 17.98
N SER A 238 25.82 14.96 18.88
CA SER A 238 26.98 14.87 19.75
C SER A 238 26.78 13.62 20.61
N VAL A 239 27.65 12.63 20.43
CA VAL A 239 27.64 11.37 21.17
C VAL A 239 27.60 11.67 22.68
N PRO A 240 26.71 11.04 23.47
CA PRO A 240 26.51 11.40 24.87
C PRO A 240 27.57 10.74 25.74
N VAL A 241 28.68 11.44 25.96
CA VAL A 241 29.57 11.22 27.10
C VAL A 241 29.75 12.56 27.80
N ALA A 242 29.17 12.68 28.99
CA ALA A 242 29.17 13.89 29.80
C ALA A 242 30.60 14.31 30.21
N PRO A 243 30.89 15.62 30.39
CA PRO A 243 30.00 16.77 30.31
C PRO A 243 29.90 17.39 28.89
N ASN A 244 28.68 17.69 28.45
CA ASN A 244 28.39 18.20 27.10
C ASN A 244 28.87 19.65 26.91
N LYS A 245 29.83 19.90 26.02
CA LYS A 245 30.03 21.23 25.41
C LYS A 245 29.19 21.33 24.14
N ARG A 246 28.14 22.15 24.19
CA ARG A 246 27.30 22.46 23.03
C ARG A 246 28.16 23.20 21.99
N ILE A 247 28.21 22.69 20.76
CA ILE A 247 28.66 23.50 19.62
C ILE A 247 27.57 24.53 19.39
N THR A 248 27.81 25.77 19.79
CA THR A 248 26.83 26.84 19.63
C THR A 248 26.96 27.54 18.30
N ASP A 249 28.07 27.31 17.58
CA ASP A 249 28.40 28.11 16.41
C ASP A 249 29.39 27.41 15.46
N ILE A 250 29.21 27.64 14.15
CA ILE A 250 30.08 27.13 13.08
C ILE A 250 30.55 28.32 12.26
N TRP A 251 31.86 28.54 12.25
CA TRP A 251 32.49 29.68 11.58
C TRP A 251 33.39 29.16 10.46
N GLU A 252 33.45 29.87 9.34
CA GLU A 252 34.51 29.65 8.35
C GLU A 252 35.67 30.59 8.70
N ASN A 253 36.88 30.06 8.89
CA ASN A 253 38.05 30.90 9.15
C ASN A 253 38.55 31.56 7.85
N ALA A 254 39.51 32.48 7.98
CA ALA A 254 40.07 33.22 6.83
C ALA A 254 40.70 32.32 5.75
N ASP A 255 40.98 31.05 6.06
CA ASP A 255 41.55 30.07 5.15
C ASP A 255 40.48 29.14 4.51
N GLY A 256 39.19 29.41 4.72
CA GLY A 256 38.09 28.67 4.11
C GLY A 256 37.76 27.33 4.78
N ARG A 257 38.15 27.13 6.05
CA ARG A 257 37.87 25.89 6.80
C ARG A 257 36.82 26.13 7.87
N LEU A 258 35.96 25.12 8.06
CA LEU A 258 34.97 25.11 9.14
C LEU A 258 35.67 24.97 10.50
N VAL A 259 35.33 25.84 11.43
CA VAL A 259 35.77 25.87 12.82
C VAL A 259 34.53 25.79 13.71
N PHE A 260 34.56 24.85 14.66
CA PHE A 260 33.49 24.68 15.64
C PHE A 260 33.82 25.51 16.88
N GLY A 261 32.88 26.30 17.41
CA GLY A 261 33.06 27.10 18.63
C GLY A 261 32.19 26.61 19.79
N ASP A 262 32.67 26.73 21.04
CA ASP A 262 31.89 26.44 22.27
C ASP A 262 31.11 27.65 22.77
N GLY A 263 31.00 28.70 21.95
CA GLY A 263 30.31 29.96 22.28
C GLY A 263 31.18 30.99 22.98
N THR A 264 32.45 30.69 23.27
CA THR A 264 33.38 31.63 23.92
C THR A 264 34.28 32.40 22.95
N THR A 265 34.02 32.34 21.65
CA THR A 265 34.90 32.81 20.54
C THR A 265 36.26 32.12 20.46
N ALA A 266 36.54 31.14 21.33
CA ALA A 266 37.71 30.27 21.20
C ALA A 266 37.44 29.15 20.18
N PRO A 267 38.33 28.93 19.20
CA PRO A 267 38.17 27.84 18.25
C PRO A 267 38.31 26.48 18.98
N ILE A 268 37.30 25.62 18.88
CA ILE A 268 37.45 24.19 19.17
C ILE A 268 38.17 23.59 17.95
N LEU A 269 39.50 23.73 17.91
CA LEU A 269 40.32 22.85 17.10
C LEU A 269 40.13 21.43 17.67
N ALA A 270 40.04 20.41 16.80
CA ALA A 270 40.02 19.01 17.24
C ALA A 270 41.05 18.86 18.35
N SER A 271 40.58 18.49 19.54
CA SER A 271 41.45 18.53 20.71
C SER A 271 42.59 17.57 20.43
N LEU A 272 43.84 17.97 20.68
CA LEU A 272 44.97 17.04 20.55
C LEU A 272 44.77 15.79 21.43
N SER A 273 43.88 15.85 22.43
CA SER A 273 43.46 14.71 23.26
C SER A 273 42.67 13.63 22.51
N ASP A 274 42.09 13.94 21.35
CA ASP A 274 41.32 12.99 20.53
C ASP A 274 42.22 12.20 19.57
N LEU A 275 43.45 12.69 19.35
CA LEU A 275 44.50 11.88 18.75
C LEU A 275 45.06 10.95 19.83
N PRO A 276 45.38 9.68 19.52
CA PRO A 276 46.01 8.75 20.46
C PRO A 276 47.48 9.13 20.69
N LEU A 277 47.72 10.36 21.10
CA LEU A 277 49.02 10.93 21.45
C LEU A 277 48.94 11.29 22.93
N ASP A 278 49.96 10.89 23.69
CA ASP A 278 50.05 11.37 25.06
C ASP A 278 50.16 12.92 25.04
N PRO A 279 49.46 13.66 25.91
CA PRO A 279 49.48 15.13 25.90
C PRO A 279 50.88 15.76 26.03
N GLY A 280 51.85 14.98 26.52
CA GLY A 280 53.25 15.37 26.60
C GLY A 280 54.07 15.09 25.34
N GLN A 281 53.50 14.53 24.27
CA GLN A 281 54.20 14.20 23.03
C GLN A 281 54.03 15.31 21.97
N GLN A 282 55.05 15.46 21.13
CA GLN A 282 55.01 16.29 19.93
C GLN A 282 55.37 15.44 18.71
N ILE A 283 54.75 15.74 17.56
CA ILE A 283 55.10 15.15 16.26
C ILE A 283 55.79 16.23 15.42
N GLN A 284 56.92 15.87 14.82
CA GLN A 284 57.62 16.71 13.85
C GLN A 284 57.67 15.99 12.51
N THR A 285 57.21 16.64 11.45
CA THR A 285 57.34 16.17 10.06
C THR A 285 58.15 17.17 9.25
N PHE A 286 59.18 16.68 8.56
CA PHE A 286 60.05 17.53 7.75
C PHE A 286 60.74 16.72 6.65
N VAL A 287 61.39 17.44 5.73
CA VAL A 287 62.11 16.85 4.60
C VAL A 287 63.57 17.25 4.69
N VAL A 288 64.45 16.29 4.42
CA VAL A 288 65.90 16.48 4.33
C VAL A 288 66.33 16.11 2.91
N SER A 289 67.09 16.99 2.27
CA SER A 289 67.67 16.71 0.96
C SER A 289 69.19 16.82 1.03
N GLY A 290 69.87 15.97 0.28
CA GLY A 290 71.34 15.94 0.22
C GLY A 290 71.83 14.98 -0.85
N ASP A 291 73.15 14.86 -1.00
CA ASP A 291 73.82 14.07 -2.04
C ASP A 291 75.00 13.25 -1.47
N ASN A 292 74.91 12.85 -0.20
CA ASN A 292 76.04 12.24 0.52
C ASN A 292 76.05 10.70 0.49
N SER A 293 77.22 10.12 0.25
CA SER A 293 77.49 8.66 0.13
C SER A 293 77.79 7.94 1.46
N GLY A 294 77.34 8.49 2.58
CA GLY A 294 77.72 8.00 3.91
C GLY A 294 76.66 8.15 4.98
N ILE A 295 77.10 7.97 6.23
CA ILE A 295 76.28 8.17 7.43
C ILE A 295 76.06 9.68 7.62
N VAL A 296 74.81 10.09 7.80
CA VAL A 296 74.40 11.49 7.93
C VAL A 296 73.71 11.73 9.27
N THR A 297 74.13 12.76 9.99
CA THR A 297 73.43 13.25 11.19
C THR A 297 72.47 14.37 10.82
N THR A 298 71.21 14.21 11.19
CA THR A 298 70.12 15.14 10.91
C THR A 298 69.57 15.70 12.22
N LYS A 299 69.42 17.02 12.31
CA LYS A 299 68.80 17.68 13.46
C LYS A 299 67.28 17.74 13.31
N PHE A 300 66.57 17.61 14.42
CA PHE A 300 65.14 17.93 14.45
C PHE A 300 64.94 19.45 14.32
N PRO A 301 63.85 19.91 13.67
CA PRO A 301 63.50 21.34 13.62
C PRO A 301 63.41 21.99 15.01
N VAL A 302 62.86 21.27 15.98
CA VAL A 302 62.82 21.61 17.40
C VAL A 302 63.35 20.41 18.18
N ALA A 303 64.27 20.59 19.12
CA ALA A 303 64.71 19.47 19.95
C ALA A 303 63.54 18.93 20.79
N PHE A 304 63.48 17.63 21.02
CA PHE A 304 62.60 17.01 22.01
C PHE A 304 63.13 17.27 23.43
N LYS A 305 62.34 16.94 24.45
CA LYS A 305 62.72 17.08 25.85
C LYS A 305 64.04 16.37 26.15
N ALA A 306 64.94 17.06 26.86
CA ALA A 306 66.25 16.51 27.21
C ALA A 306 66.11 15.18 27.99
N GLY A 307 66.95 14.21 27.64
CA GLY A 307 66.92 12.87 28.25
C GLY A 307 65.89 11.90 27.67
N THR A 308 65.18 12.29 26.59
CA THR A 308 64.23 11.41 25.90
C THR A 308 64.76 10.98 24.54
N VAL A 309 64.33 9.81 24.06
CA VAL A 309 64.68 9.27 22.75
C VAL A 309 63.41 9.24 21.89
N PRO A 310 63.26 10.14 20.90
CA PRO A 310 62.11 10.13 20.02
C PRO A 310 62.11 8.90 19.09
N ARG A 311 60.93 8.47 18.67
CA ARG A 311 60.79 7.45 17.62
C ARG A 311 60.81 8.14 16.26
N VAL A 312 61.64 7.64 15.35
CA VAL A 312 61.84 8.23 14.02
C VAL A 312 61.40 7.25 12.94
N LEU A 313 60.52 7.71 12.06
CA LEU A 313 60.11 7.02 10.85
C LEU A 313 60.71 7.72 9.64
N LEU A 314 61.36 6.92 8.78
CA LEU A 314 62.07 7.39 7.60
C LEU A 314 61.39 6.88 6.33
N ARG A 315 61.22 7.78 5.35
CA ARG A 315 60.87 7.40 3.97
C ARG A 315 61.77 8.16 3.02
N ILE A 316 62.44 7.46 2.13
CA ILE A 316 63.35 8.05 1.15
C ILE A 316 62.81 7.86 -0.27
N ASN A 317 63.07 8.83 -1.15
CA ASN A 317 62.75 8.70 -2.57
C ASN A 317 63.57 7.59 -3.24
N ASN A 318 63.05 7.08 -4.36
CA ASN A 318 63.82 6.20 -5.24
C ASN A 318 65.01 6.95 -5.87
N GLU A 319 66.03 6.22 -6.28
CA GLU A 319 67.16 6.81 -7.01
C GLU A 319 66.66 7.41 -8.34
N PRO A 320 67.12 8.62 -8.72
CA PRO A 320 66.67 9.28 -9.94
C PRO A 320 67.22 8.65 -11.23
N ASN A 321 68.15 7.69 -11.12
CA ASN A 321 68.86 7.10 -12.26
C ASN A 321 68.07 5.91 -12.83
N SER A 322 68.18 5.64 -14.14
CA SER A 322 67.43 4.59 -14.86
C SER A 322 67.65 3.15 -14.37
N ASN A 323 68.64 2.92 -13.52
CA ASN A 323 68.78 1.67 -12.79
C ASN A 323 67.89 1.78 -11.54
N ALA A 324 66.70 1.19 -11.58
CA ALA A 324 65.71 1.20 -10.51
C ALA A 324 66.19 0.46 -9.25
N TRP A 325 67.22 0.97 -8.60
CA TRP A 325 67.70 0.46 -7.32
C TRP A 325 66.69 0.85 -6.25
N THR A 326 66.28 -0.12 -5.45
CA THR A 326 65.47 0.16 -4.26
C THR A 326 66.35 0.87 -3.25
N ARG A 327 65.95 2.08 -2.86
CA ARG A 327 66.63 2.85 -1.83
C ARG A 327 65.88 2.71 -0.50
N VAL A 328 66.61 2.45 0.56
CA VAL A 328 66.08 2.35 1.92
C VAL A 328 66.90 3.27 2.82
N ALA A 329 66.21 4.04 3.66
CA ALA A 329 66.84 4.78 4.74
C ALA A 329 66.67 4.00 6.04
N HIS A 330 67.75 3.86 6.81
CA HIS A 330 67.73 3.22 8.13
C HIS A 330 68.50 4.06 9.14
N ILE A 331 68.10 4.00 10.40
CA ILE A 331 68.83 4.64 11.50
C ILE A 331 70.16 3.91 11.69
N ALA A 332 71.25 4.67 11.79
CA ALA A 332 72.58 4.12 12.00
C ALA A 332 72.68 3.52 13.41
N LEU A 333 73.46 2.45 13.53
CA LEU A 333 73.75 1.81 14.80
C LEU A 333 75.14 2.23 15.30
N ASP A 334 75.29 2.42 16.61
CA ASP A 334 76.60 2.62 17.24
C ASP A 334 77.40 1.30 17.34
N ALA A 335 78.59 1.35 17.93
CA ALA A 335 79.43 0.17 18.14
C ALA A 335 78.80 -0.91 19.05
N ASN A 336 77.74 -0.57 19.77
CA ASN A 336 76.99 -1.46 20.66
C ASN A 336 75.64 -1.88 20.06
N TYR A 337 75.40 -1.62 18.78
CA TYR A 337 74.16 -1.92 18.07
C TYR A 337 72.92 -1.13 18.55
N ASN A 338 73.10 0.03 19.17
CA ASN A 338 72.00 0.92 19.53
C ASN A 338 71.71 1.93 18.42
N GLU A 339 70.44 2.25 18.20
CA GLU A 339 70.04 3.33 17.31
C GLU A 339 70.62 4.67 17.78
N VAL A 340 71.30 5.39 16.87
CA VAL A 340 71.92 6.68 17.17
C VAL A 340 70.87 7.80 17.04
N ILE A 341 70.03 7.92 18.06
CA ILE A 341 68.98 8.94 18.18
C ILE A 341 69.11 9.63 19.55
N ASP A 342 69.12 10.96 19.57
CA ASP A 342 69.03 11.76 20.80
C ASP A 342 67.89 12.78 20.70
N ASN A 343 67.75 13.65 21.70
CA ASN A 343 66.66 14.63 21.71
C ASN A 343 66.85 15.76 20.68
N THR A 344 68.04 15.93 20.11
CA THR A 344 68.39 17.00 19.16
C THR A 344 68.43 16.53 17.70
N GLY A 345 68.61 15.23 17.47
CA GLY A 345 68.66 14.67 16.14
C GLY A 345 68.82 13.15 16.11
N PHE A 346 69.12 12.64 14.92
CA PHE A 346 69.37 11.23 14.67
C PHE A 346 70.41 11.07 13.57
N THR A 347 71.07 9.91 13.56
CA THR A 347 72.04 9.54 12.54
C THR A 347 71.50 8.39 11.71
N TRP A 348 71.63 8.46 10.39
CA TRP A 348 71.02 7.51 9.46
C TRP A 348 71.90 7.32 8.22
N ALA A 349 71.61 6.28 7.44
CA ALA A 349 72.28 6.03 6.16
C ALA A 349 71.27 5.68 5.06
N ALA A 350 71.54 6.14 3.84
CA ALA A 350 70.82 5.75 2.64
C ALA A 350 71.54 4.56 1.98
N THR A 351 70.90 3.39 1.98
CA THR A 351 71.43 2.20 1.32
C THR A 351 70.63 1.93 0.06
N TYR A 352 71.31 1.62 -1.03
CA TYR A 352 70.69 1.06 -2.23
C TYR A 352 70.93 -0.45 -2.27
N PHE A 353 69.96 -1.18 -2.82
CA PHE A 353 70.07 -2.59 -3.10
C PHE A 353 70.01 -2.83 -4.61
N THR A 354 70.95 -3.65 -5.10
CA THR A 354 70.91 -4.24 -6.44
C THR A 354 70.63 -5.73 -6.32
N SER A 355 70.54 -6.43 -7.44
CA SER A 355 70.35 -7.89 -7.44
C SER A 355 71.46 -8.65 -6.70
N ASN A 356 72.68 -8.11 -6.62
CA ASN A 356 73.85 -8.83 -6.11
C ASN A 356 74.71 -8.03 -5.11
N SER A 357 74.30 -6.82 -4.72
CA SER A 357 75.08 -5.99 -3.79
C SER A 357 74.21 -4.97 -3.05
N ALA A 358 74.68 -4.55 -1.88
CA ALA A 358 74.19 -3.38 -1.16
C ALA A 358 75.33 -2.37 -1.02
N GLY A 359 75.02 -1.09 -1.12
CA GLY A 359 76.01 -0.01 -0.98
C GLY A 359 75.37 1.29 -0.51
N ASN A 360 76.19 2.28 -0.20
CA ASN A 360 75.70 3.60 0.17
C ASN A 360 75.32 4.40 -1.08
N SER A 361 74.13 5.00 -1.07
CA SER A 361 73.67 5.84 -2.17
C SER A 361 74.50 7.11 -2.25
N ALA A 362 75.18 7.35 -3.37
CA ALA A 362 76.04 8.52 -3.61
C ALA A 362 75.37 9.61 -4.47
N VAL A 363 74.04 9.54 -4.60
CA VAL A 363 73.23 10.40 -5.48
C VAL A 363 72.19 11.15 -4.68
N GLN A 364 71.66 12.24 -5.25
CA GLN A 364 70.72 13.11 -4.56
C GLN A 364 69.52 12.33 -3.99
N PHE A 365 69.18 12.64 -2.74
CA PHE A 365 68.03 12.07 -2.04
C PHE A 365 67.12 13.15 -1.47
N THR A 366 65.88 12.73 -1.25
CA THR A 366 64.85 13.42 -0.50
C THR A 366 64.31 12.44 0.54
N LEU A 367 64.59 12.72 1.81
CA LEU A 367 64.15 11.96 2.97
C LEU A 367 62.98 12.69 3.64
N THR A 368 61.82 12.06 3.65
CA THR A 368 60.70 12.46 4.51
C THR A 368 60.85 11.81 5.87
N VAL A 369 60.84 12.64 6.91
CA VAL A 369 61.00 12.25 8.31
C VAL A 369 59.71 12.53 9.06
N MET A 370 59.27 11.57 9.87
CA MET A 370 58.28 11.78 10.92
C MET A 370 58.89 11.33 12.25
N ALA A 371 58.98 12.24 13.22
CA ALA A 371 59.50 11.94 14.54
C ALA A 371 58.44 12.24 15.61
N ILE A 372 58.33 11.37 16.62
CA ILE A 372 57.44 11.52 17.77
C ILE A 372 58.22 11.33 19.06
N GLY A 373 58.05 12.23 20.02
CA GLY A 373 58.74 12.19 21.31
C GLY A 373 58.19 13.20 22.29
N GLU A 374 58.71 13.25 23.51
CA GLU A 374 58.25 14.20 24.52
C GLU A 374 58.57 15.65 24.12
N ARG A 375 57.55 16.51 24.25
CA ARG A 375 57.65 17.95 24.04
C ARG A 375 58.57 18.58 25.10
N GLN A 376 59.35 19.59 24.69
CA GLN A 376 60.25 20.34 25.59
C GLN A 376 59.56 20.90 26.81
#